data_AF-A0A7V3KCE1-F1
#
_entry.id   AF-A0A7V3KCE1-F1
#
_cell.length_a   1.000
_cell.length_b   1.000
_cell.length_c   1.000
_cell.angle_alpha   90.00
_cell.angle_beta   90.00
_cell.angle_gamma   90.00
#
_symmetry.space_group_name_H-M   'P 1'
#
loop_
_entity.id
_entity.type
_entity.pdbx_description
1 polymer ?
#
loop_
_entity_poly.entity_id
_entity_poly.type
_entity_poly.pdbx_seq_one_letter_code
_entity_poly.pdbx_strand_id
1 'polypeptide(L)' 'MLEIKREIVSLEPEDVMELERIITDQDQESAYQFLKKRIYQRLEISQRKCGCSGSCCSEK' A
#
# COMPACT_ATOMS: atom_id res chain seq x y z
N MET A 1 21.30 -2.21 -1.20
CA MET A 1 20.99 -1.77 -2.58
C MET A 1 19.50 -1.48 -2.62
N LEU A 2 19.09 -0.26 -2.98
CA LEU A 2 17.67 0.06 -3.10
C LEU A 2 17.19 -0.47 -4.46
N GLU A 3 16.29 -1.43 -4.45
CA GLU A 3 15.67 -1.98 -5.66
C GLU A 3 14.31 -1.30 -5.87
N ILE A 4 14.07 -0.77 -7.06
CA ILE A 4 12.76 -0.23 -7.43
C ILE A 4 11.89 -1.40 -7.89
N LYS A 5 10.87 -1.75 -7.10
CA LYS A 5 9.88 -2.78 -7.43
C LYS A 5 8.51 -2.15 -7.62
N ARG A 6 7.79 -2.58 -8.65
CA ARG A 6 6.39 -2.20 -8.85
C ARG A 6 5.51 -3.18 -8.09
N GLU A 7 4.51 -2.65 -7.40
CA GLU A 7 3.62 -3.45 -6.57
C GLU A 7 2.20 -2.92 -6.71
N ILE A 8 1.25 -3.83 -6.85
CA ILE A 8 -0.17 -3.50 -6.98
C ILE A 8 -0.75 -3.49 -5.57
N VAL A 9 -1.31 -2.35 -5.16
CA VAL A 9 -2.00 -2.20 -3.88
C VAL A 9 -3.50 -2.13 -4.15
N SER A 10 -4.23 -3.14 -3.70
CA SER A 10 -5.70 -3.10 -3.71
C SER A 10 -6.18 -2.12 -2.63
N LEU A 11 -7.16 -1.29 -2.98
CA LEU A 11 -7.87 -0.43 -2.04
C LEU A 11 -9.24 -1.03 -1.77
N GLU A 12 -9.58 -1.12 -0.49
CA GLU A 12 -10.92 -1.54 -0.09
C GLU A 12 -11.91 -0.37 -0.28
N PRO A 13 -13.22 -0.63 -0.37
CA PRO A 13 -14.22 0.43 -0.54
C PRO A 13 -14.09 1.55 0.50
N GLU A 14 -13.75 1.22 1.75
CA GLU A 14 -13.54 2.22 2.80
C GLU A 14 -12.32 3.11 2.53
N ASP A 15 -11.25 2.55 1.97
CA ASP A 15 -10.04 3.31 1.60
C ASP A 15 -10.36 4.31 0.47
N VAL A 16 -11.21 3.91 -0.49
CA VAL A 16 -11.64 4.77 -1.61
C VAL A 16 -12.49 5.93 -1.10
N MET A 17 -13.47 5.65 -0.22
CA MET A 17 -14.32 6.67 0.39
C MET A 17 -13.50 7.71 1.18
N GLU A 18 -12.48 7.25 1.92
CA GLU A 18 -11.57 8.15 2.64
C GLU A 18 -10.76 9.03 1.68
N LEU A 19 -10.28 8.46 0.57
CA LEU A 19 -9.57 9.20 -0.46
C LEU A 19 -10.44 10.27 -1.12
N GLU A 20 -11.69 9.95 -1.44
CA GLU A 20 -12.66 10.89 -2.02
C GLU A 20 -12.92 12.07 -1.08
N ARG A 21 -13.06 11.80 0.22
CA ARG A 21 -13.19 12.85 1.24
C ARG A 21 -11.96 13.76 1.27
N ILE A 22 -10.76 13.18 1.31
CA ILE A 22 -9.49 13.92 1.33
C ILE A 22 -9.35 14.82 0.11
N ILE A 23 -9.67 14.31 -1.09
CA ILE A 23 -9.60 15.08 -2.34
C ILE A 23 -10.60 16.23 -2.32
N THR A 24 -11.82 15.98 -1.86
CA THR A 24 -12.89 16.97 -1.77
C THR A 24 -12.53 18.10 -0.80
N ASP A 25 -11.99 17.74 0.36
CA ASP A 25 -11.64 18.68 1.43
C ASP A 25 -10.27 19.34 1.22
N GLN A 26 -9.49 18.89 0.22
CA GLN A 26 -8.10 19.28 -0.03
C GLN A 26 -7.19 19.14 1.21
N ASP A 27 -7.49 18.14 2.06
CA ASP A 27 -6.81 17.94 3.34
C ASP A 27 -5.46 17.21 3.15
N GLN A 28 -4.39 17.99 3.03
CA GLN A 28 -3.03 17.48 2.84
C GLN A 28 -2.52 16.66 4.03
N GLU A 29 -2.95 16.97 5.26
CA GLU A 29 -2.52 16.24 6.45
C GLU A 29 -3.12 14.84 6.45
N SER A 30 -4.44 14.74 6.21
CA SER A 30 -5.11 13.45 6.08
C SER A 30 -4.57 12.66 4.88
N ALA A 31 -4.24 13.30 3.76
CA ALA A 31 -3.60 12.64 2.62
C ALA A 31 -2.28 11.97 3.01
N TYR A 32 -1.42 12.68 3.76
CA TYR A 32 -0.16 12.12 4.22
C TYR A 32 -0.36 10.94 5.18
N GLN A 33 -1.31 11.06 6.12
CA GLN A 33 -1.64 9.97 7.05
C GLN A 33 -2.19 8.75 6.32
N PHE A 34 -3.04 8.95 5.31
CA PHE A 34 -3.59 7.89 4.47
C PHE A 34 -2.47 7.14 3.74
N LEU A 35 -1.59 7.86 3.04
CA LEU A 35 -0.46 7.24 2.34
C LEU A 35 0.43 6.43 3.30
N LYS A 36 0.75 6.98 4.47
CA LYS A 36 1.61 6.30 5.44
C LYS A 36 0.98 5.02 6.01
N LYS A 37 -0.29 5.09 6.42
CA LYS A 37 -0.97 3.98 7.11
C LYS A 37 -1.54 2.94 6.16
N ARG A 38 -2.09 3.35 5.00
CA ARG A 38 -2.76 2.44 4.07
C ARG A 38 -1.85 1.95 2.97
N ILE A 39 -1.00 2.81 2.42
CA ILE A 39 -0.17 2.44 1.27
C ILE A 39 1.19 1.91 1.72
N TYR A 40 1.98 2.71 2.44
CA TYR A 40 3.34 2.32 2.83
C TYR A 40 3.36 1.12 3.78
N GLN A 41 2.42 1.03 4.72
CA GLN A 41 2.32 -0.15 5.58
C GLN A 41 2.01 -1.43 4.78
N ARG A 42 1.12 -1.37 3.77
CA ARG A 42 0.79 -2.53 2.92
C ARG A 42 1.98 -2.94 2.06
N LEU A 43 2.70 -1.97 1.49
CA LEU A 43 3.94 -2.20 0.73
C LEU A 43 5.05 -2.80 1.61
N GLU A 44 5.20 -2.32 2.84
CA GLU A 44 6.17 -2.88 3.77
C GLU A 44 5.82 -4.34 4.12
N ILE A 45 4.55 -4.64 4.36
CA ILE A 45 4.09 -6.00 4.64
C ILE A 45 4.31 -6.91 3.42
N SER A 46 4.00 -6.45 2.21
CA SER A 46 4.17 -7.25 1.00
C SER A 46 5.65 -7.53 0.71
N GLN A 47 6.53 -6.54 0.88
CA GLN A 47 7.98 -6.71 0.74
C GLN A 47 8.58 -7.62 1.82
N ARG A 48 8.11 -7.54 3.07
CA ARG A 48 8.53 -8.45 4.15
C ARG A 48 8.09 -9.89 3.91
N LYS A 49 6.93 -10.13 3.28
CA LYS A 49 6.49 -11.47 2.90
C LYS A 49 7.39 -12.12 1.83
N CYS A 50 8.17 -11.32 1.08
CA CYS A 50 9.20 -11.79 0.16
C CYS A 50 10.58 -11.97 0.83
N GLY A 51 10.59 -12.33 2.12
CA GLY A 51 11.78 -12.70 2.89
C GLY A 51 11.84 -14.20 3.20
N CYS A 52 11.63 -15.06 2.21
CA CYS A 52 11.96 -16.48 2.34
C CYS A 52 13.01 -16.86 1.29
N SER A 53 14.19 -17.20 1.79
CA SER A 53 15.07 -18.18 1.15
C SER A 53 14.24 -19.37 0.68
N GLY A 54 14.06 -19.49 -0.65
CA GLY A 54 13.42 -20.64 -1.28
C GLY A 54 11.91 -20.77 -1.02
N SER A 55 11.16 -20.91 -2.12
CA SER A 55 9.78 -21.43 -2.17
C SER A 55 8.69 -20.69 -1.37
N CYS A 56 7.94 -19.82 -2.06
CA CYS A 56 6.50 -19.57 -1.87
C CYS A 56 6.07 -18.57 -2.97
N CYS A 57 5.09 -18.80 -3.84
CA CYS A 57 4.17 -19.91 -4.08
C CYS A 57 3.77 -19.87 -5.56
N SER A 58 3.49 -21.04 -6.10
CA SER A 58 3.18 -21.33 -7.50
C SER A 58 1.99 -20.57 -8.06
N GLU A 59 2.07 -20.29 -9.36
CA GLU A 59 0.92 -20.25 -10.26
C GLU A 59 0.01 -21.46 -10.02
N LYS A 60 -1.26 -21.21 -9.71
CA LYS A 60 -2.44 -21.84 -10.31
C LYS A 60 -3.70 -21.08 -9.94
#